data_AF-A0A1Q5GFY5-F1
#
_entry.id   AF-A0A1Q5GFY5-F1
#
_cell.length_a   1.000
_cell.length_b   1.000
_cell.length_c   1.000
_cell.angle_alpha   90.00
_cell.angle_beta   90.00
_cell.angle_gamma   90.00
#
_symmetry.space_group_name_H-M   'P 1'
#
loop_
_entity.id
_entity.type
_entity.pdbx_description
1 polymer ?
#
loop_
_entity_poly.entity_id
_entity_poly.type
_entity_poly.pdbx_seq_one_letter_code
_entity_poly.pdbx_strand_id
1 'polypeptide(L)' 'MTSANSPLRPEQVEQLLGSYRSLGALEGSCTVPAVLAAVRAARAELRIALDGQAVEFDYYRGHDDSLVA' A
#
# COMPACT_ATOMS: atom_id res chain seq x y z
N MET A 1 10.96 -21.46 10.81
CA MET A 1 9.51 -21.32 11.01
C MET A 1 9.26 -19.90 11.49
N THR A 2 8.94 -18.99 10.58
CA THR A 2 8.82 -17.55 10.84
C THR A 2 7.54 -17.27 11.60
N SER A 3 7.61 -16.40 12.62
CA SER A 3 6.56 -15.98 13.57
C SER A 3 5.28 -15.49 12.90
N ALA A 4 4.49 -16.41 12.34
CA ALA A 4 3.43 -16.13 11.38
C ALA A 4 2.11 -15.60 11.96
N ASN A 5 2.04 -15.18 13.23
CA ASN A 5 0.75 -14.75 13.77
C ASN A 5 0.83 -13.76 14.95
N SER A 6 1.74 -12.80 14.90
CA SER A 6 1.62 -11.62 15.79
C SER A 6 0.79 -10.57 15.06
N PRO A 7 -0.39 -10.18 15.57
CA PRO A 7 -1.19 -9.15 14.94
C PRO A 7 -0.44 -7.81 14.96
N LEU A 8 -0.56 -7.04 13.87
CA LEU A 8 -0.07 -5.66 13.85
C LEU A 8 -0.79 -4.82 14.90
N ARG A 9 -0.04 -3.98 15.62
CA ARG A 9 -0.64 -2.95 16.48
C ARG A 9 -1.29 -1.86 15.61
N PRO A 10 -2.34 -1.17 16.10
CA PRO A 10 -3.01 -0.13 15.33
C PRO A 10 -2.06 0.94 14.77
N GLU A 11 -1.05 1.36 15.54
CA GLU A 11 -0.07 2.36 15.11
C GLU A 11 0.81 1.84 13.97
N GLN A 12 1.10 0.54 13.96
CA GLN A 12 1.87 -0.10 12.89
C GLN A 12 1.03 -0.24 11.63
N VAL A 13 -0.27 -0.56 11.76
CA VAL A 13 -1.21 -0.57 10.63
C VAL A 13 -1.26 0.80 9.97
N GLU A 14 -1.46 1.87 10.75
CA GLU A 14 -1.49 3.24 10.24
C GLU A 14 -0.19 3.64 9.55
N GLN A 15 0.96 3.30 10.16
CA GLN A 15 2.26 3.59 9.56
C GLN A 15 2.44 2.87 8.22
N LEU A 16 2.06 1.59 8.15
CA LEU A 16 2.16 0.79 6.93
C LEU A 16 1.20 1.30 5.85
N LEU A 17 -0.02 1.67 6.20
CA LEU A 17 -0.97 2.30 5.28
C LEU A 17 -0.43 3.66 4.76
N GLY A 18 0.20 4.45 5.63
CA GLY A 18 0.91 5.67 5.25
C GLY A 18 2.03 5.40 4.25
N SER A 19 2.89 4.42 4.52
CA SER A 19 3.94 3.99 3.59
C SER A 19 3.38 3.53 2.25
N TYR A 20 2.31 2.74 2.26
CA TYR A 20 1.64 2.29 1.03
C TYR A 20 1.15 3.46 0.18
N ARG A 21 0.51 4.46 0.79
CA ARG A 21 0.05 5.68 0.11
C ARG A 21 1.22 6.50 -0.45
N SER A 22 2.27 6.71 0.34
CA SER A 22 3.47 7.45 -0.09
C SER A 22 4.17 6.78 -1.28
N LEU A 23 4.26 5.45 -1.28
CA LEU A 23 4.78 4.71 -2.42
C LEU A 23 3.90 4.89 -3.67
N GLY A 24 2.58 5.00 -3.53
CA GLY A 24 1.68 5.26 -4.66
C GLY A 24 1.85 6.66 -5.25
N ALA A 25 2.01 7.66 -4.39
CA ALA A 25 2.34 9.01 -4.82
C ALA A 25 3.71 9.05 -5.55
N LEU A 26 4.69 8.27 -5.07
CA LEU A 26 6.00 8.14 -5.71
C LEU A 26 5.90 7.43 -7.07
N GLU A 27 5.07 6.37 -7.17
CA GLU A 27 4.79 5.68 -8.43
C GLU A 27 4.19 6.62 -9.49
N GLY A 28 3.29 7.54 -9.07
CA GLY A 28 2.67 8.51 -9.97
C GLY A 28 3.56 9.68 -10.40
N SER A 29 4.64 9.96 -9.67
CA SER A 29 5.49 11.14 -9.88
C SER A 29 6.92 10.82 -10.36
N CYS A 30 7.42 9.60 -10.14
CA CYS A 30 8.78 9.22 -10.50
C CYS A 30 8.87 8.76 -11.96
N THR A 31 9.86 9.25 -12.70
CA THR A 31 10.10 8.88 -14.10
C THR A 31 11.25 7.88 -14.28
N VAL A 32 11.99 7.56 -13.21
CA VAL A 32 13.16 6.67 -13.26
C VAL A 32 12.69 5.21 -13.27
N PRO A 33 12.93 4.43 -14.35
CA PRO A 33 12.33 3.08 -14.49
C PRO A 33 12.72 2.09 -13.38
N ALA A 34 13.99 2.10 -12.95
CA ALA A 34 14.45 1.22 -11.89
C ALA A 34 13.78 1.54 -10.54
N VAL A 35 13.52 2.82 -10.27
CA VAL A 35 12.80 3.26 -9.06
C VAL A 35 11.34 2.84 -9.13
N LEU A 36 10.68 3.01 -10.28
CA LEU A 36 9.31 2.53 -10.48
C LEU A 36 9.17 1.02 -10.24
N ALA A 37 10.11 0.22 -10.75
CA ALA A 37 10.12 -1.22 -10.52
C ALA A 37 10.23 -1.57 -9.02
N ALA A 38 11.13 -0.90 -8.30
CA ALA A 38 11.30 -1.08 -6.86
C ALA A 38 10.05 -0.65 -6.06
N VAL A 39 9.45 0.48 -6.41
CA VAL A 39 8.24 1.00 -5.77
C VAL A 39 7.05 0.06 -5.96
N ARG A 40 6.87 -0.48 -7.18
CA ARG A 40 5.82 -1.46 -7.48
C ARG A 40 5.99 -2.75 -6.68
N ALA A 41 7.22 -3.27 -6.61
CA ALA A 41 7.53 -4.45 -5.81
C ALA A 41 7.22 -4.21 -4.33
N ALA A 42 7.68 -3.11 -3.75
CA ALA A 42 7.42 -2.75 -2.37
C ALA A 42 5.90 -2.59 -2.07
N ARG A 43 5.14 -1.95 -2.97
CA ARG A 43 3.68 -1.83 -2.84
C ARG A 43 3.00 -3.18 -2.88
N ALA A 44 3.41 -4.08 -3.77
CA ALA A 44 2.85 -5.42 -3.88
C ALA A 44 3.12 -6.26 -2.61
N GLU A 45 4.35 -6.25 -2.11
CA GLU A 45 4.72 -6.97 -0.89
C GLU A 45 3.96 -6.45 0.33
N LEU A 46 3.86 -5.12 0.46
CA LEU A 46 3.15 -4.50 1.57
C LEU A 46 1.65 -4.80 1.52
N ARG A 47 1.06 -4.85 0.32
CA ARG A 47 -0.33 -5.28 0.13
C ARG A 47 -0.55 -6.71 0.62
N ILE A 48 0.29 -7.65 0.19
CA ILE A 48 0.20 -9.05 0.61
C ILE A 48 0.30 -9.18 2.14
N ALA A 49 1.23 -8.44 2.76
CA ALA A 49 1.41 -8.45 4.21
C ALA A 49 0.17 -7.90 4.96
N LEU A 50 -0.41 -6.80 4.47
CA LEU A 50 -1.60 -6.18 5.08
C LEU A 50 -2.88 -6.99 4.83
N ASP A 51 -3.05 -7.57 3.64
CA ASP A 51 -4.15 -8.51 3.35
C ASP A 51 -4.06 -9.73 4.28
N GLY A 52 -2.85 -10.25 4.53
CA GLY A 52 -2.60 -11.31 5.51
C GLY A 52 -2.91 -10.94 6.97
N GLN A 53 -3.13 -9.65 7.26
CA GLN A 53 -3.56 -9.12 8.56
C GLN A 53 -5.04 -8.69 8.56
N ALA A 54 -5.79 -8.99 7.49
CA ALA A 54 -7.16 -8.56 7.27
C ALA A 54 -7.37 -7.04 7.41
N VAL A 55 -6.35 -6.25 7.05
CA VAL A 55 -6.44 -4.79 7.02
C VAL A 55 -7.21 -4.39 5.76
N GLU A 56 -8.36 -3.73 5.93
CA GLU A 56 -9.14 -3.23 4.80
C GLU A 56 -8.42 -2.04 4.12
N PHE A 57 -8.44 -2.05 2.78
CA PHE A 57 -7.99 -0.94 1.97
C PHE A 57 -9.21 -0.28 1.31
N ASP A 58 -9.38 1.03 1.50
CA ASP A 58 -10.29 1.86 0.70
C ASP A 58 -9.72 1.98 -0.74
N TYR A 59 -9.80 0.89 -1.51
CA TYR A 59 -9.27 0.83 -2.87
C TYR A 59 -10.11 1.66 -3.86
N TYR A 60 -11.37 1.95 -3.52
CA TYR A 60 -12.34 2.60 -4.40
C TYR A 60 -12.72 4.04 -4.04
N ARG A 61 -12.23 4.60 -2.93
CA ARG A 61 -12.71 5.92 -2.46
C ARG A 61 -12.10 7.14 -3.19
N GLY A 62 -11.29 6.94 -4.23
CA GLY A 62 -10.52 8.00 -4.87
C GLY A 62 -10.57 8.05 -6.39
N HIS A 63 -11.47 7.32 -7.05
CA HIS A 63 -11.59 7.35 -8.52
C HIS A 63 -13.01 7.51 -9.07
N ASP A 64 -14.03 7.61 -8.20
CA ASP A 64 -15.44 7.70 -8.62
C ASP A 64 -16.02 9.13 -8.60
N ASP A 65 -15.19 10.15 -8.33
CA ASP A 65 -15.63 11.56 -8.42
C ASP A 65 -15.42 12.16 -9.82
N SER A 66 -14.93 11.36 -10.79
CA SER A 66 -14.75 11.77 -12.19
C SER A 66 -15.77 11.15 -13.16
N LEU A 67 -16.71 10.33 -12.66
CA LEU A 67 -17.81 9.75 -13.46
C LEU A 67 -19.17 10.41 -13.19
N VAL A 68 -19.19 11.49 -12.40
CA VAL A 68 -20.37 12.35 -12.22
C VAL A 68 -19.95 13.82 -12.41
N ALA A 69 -19.65 14.22 -13.64
CA ALA A 69 -19.78 15.60 -14.13
C ALA A 69 -19.73 15.64 -15.67
#